data_AF-A0A259ID72-F1
#
_entry.id   AF-A0A259ID72-F1
#
_cell.length_a   1.000
_cell.length_b   1.000
_cell.length_c   1.000
_cell.angle_alpha   90.00
_cell.angle_beta   90.00
_cell.angle_gamma   90.00
#
_symmetry.space_group_name_H-M   'P 1'
#
loop_
_entity.id
_entity.type
_entity.pdbx_description
1 polymer ?
#
loop_
_entity_poly.entity_id
_entity_poly.type
_entity_poly.pdbx_seq_one_letter_code
_entity_poly.pdbx_strand_id
1 'polypeptide(L)'
;MLVAQVVKTPSGTQLRPIDTLRESVRLAAGLTDNKLLGNDAYQRGLTAIRRFGERIRGFDPSKVRAVATNTLRVAKNAPSFIRDAEEALGFPIEVIAGVEEARLIYIGAAHEVSAVQGNRLVVDIGGGSTEFIIGKGYEPKLMESLYIGCVSHSLRFFPKGNIDAHAFKEAELAARREIQVISGAYLKSGWKQVIGSSGTARALADLIAENNFNGQQSEGLTMGRVNGASGLITRDGLRAMKKHLLKYENLSQVELQGLKDDRRSVWPGGLAIMIAVFDELGIESMEVTDAALRVGVLYDLLGRSQHDDMRFVTVEQFMQRYAVDREQAKRVGIHAAEFLSQLPKPDSEDREDNIALLQWAANLHEIGLSIAHNGYHKHSAYIAGNADMPGFSKNDQARLAALLIGHAGKLGKLANNSSFRD
;
A
#
# COMPACT_ATOMS: atom_id res chain seq x y z
N MET A 1 -1.41 12.78 -5.53
CA MET A 1 -0.32 12.79 -6.54
C MET A 1 0.97 13.33 -5.93
N LEU A 2 2.12 12.89 -6.43
CA LEU A 2 3.44 13.43 -6.11
C LEU A 2 4.27 13.40 -7.40
N VAL A 3 4.84 14.53 -7.79
CA VAL A 3 5.76 14.65 -8.93
C VAL A 3 7.12 14.97 -8.36
N ALA A 4 8.14 14.20 -8.74
CA ALA A 4 9.51 14.40 -8.27
C ALA A 4 10.49 14.41 -9.43
N GLN A 5 11.57 15.17 -9.27
CA GLN A 5 12.72 15.14 -10.15
C GLN A 5 13.71 14.11 -9.64
N VAL A 6 14.19 13.25 -10.53
CA VAL A 6 15.32 12.37 -10.25
C VAL A 6 16.61 13.21 -10.31
N VAL A 7 17.29 13.33 -9.19
CA VAL A 7 18.59 13.99 -9.08
C VAL A 7 19.65 12.90 -8.94
N LYS A 8 20.48 12.72 -9.97
CA LYS A 8 21.60 11.79 -9.95
C LYS A 8 22.87 12.53 -9.53
N THR A 9 23.57 11.97 -8.55
CA THR A 9 24.87 12.45 -8.10
C THR A 9 25.87 11.29 -8.17
N PRO A 10 27.19 11.54 -8.13
CA PRO A 10 28.19 10.48 -8.04
C PRO A 10 27.97 9.55 -6.82
N SER A 11 27.34 10.05 -5.75
CA SER A 11 27.07 9.31 -4.52
C SER A 11 25.75 8.54 -4.52
N GLY A 12 24.91 8.70 -5.55
CA GLY A 12 23.63 8.00 -5.66
C GLY A 12 22.50 8.84 -6.25
N THR A 13 21.29 8.28 -6.22
CA THR A 13 20.08 8.90 -6.76
C THR A 13 19.16 9.37 -5.65
N GLN A 14 18.67 10.61 -5.75
CA GLN A 14 17.71 11.20 -4.83
C GLN A 14 16.47 11.66 -5.60
N LEU A 15 15.29 11.56 -4.98
CA LEU A 15 14.06 12.17 -5.47
C LEU A 15 13.87 13.53 -4.82
N ARG A 16 13.74 14.58 -5.64
CA ARG A 16 13.39 15.92 -5.17
C ARG A 16 11.92 16.20 -5.51
N PRO A 17 11.01 16.33 -4.54
CA PRO A 17 9.62 16.72 -4.81
C PRO A 17 9.55 18.04 -5.58
N ILE A 18 8.84 18.04 -6.71
CA ILE A 18 8.55 19.25 -7.51
C ILE A 18 7.13 19.73 -7.21
N ASP A 19 6.19 18.80 -7.11
CA ASP A 19 4.78 19.13 -6.92
C ASP A 19 4.05 18.06 -6.13
N THR A 20 3.10 18.47 -5.30
CA THR A 20 2.27 17.58 -4.49
C THR A 20 0.85 18.06 -4.51
N LEU A 21 -0.06 17.21 -4.99
CA LEU A 21 -1.50 17.44 -4.92
C LEU A 21 -2.16 16.36 -4.07
N ARG A 22 -3.08 16.78 -3.20
CA ARG A 22 -3.87 15.91 -2.32
C ARG A 22 -5.31 16.40 -2.31
N GLU A 23 -6.25 15.48 -2.48
CA GLU A 23 -7.68 15.76 -2.37
C GLU A 23 -8.35 14.70 -1.46
N SER A 24 -9.20 15.15 -0.55
CA SER A 24 -9.86 14.27 0.42
C SER A 24 -11.20 13.76 -0.14
N VAL A 25 -11.13 12.65 -0.89
CA VAL A 25 -12.32 12.06 -1.55
C VAL A 25 -13.17 11.22 -0.61
N ARG A 26 -12.54 10.62 0.41
CA ARG A 26 -13.15 9.67 1.37
C ARG A 26 -13.89 8.53 0.68
N LEU A 27 -13.27 7.90 -0.31
CA LEU A 27 -13.89 6.85 -1.12
C LEU A 27 -14.40 5.68 -0.26
N ALA A 28 -13.66 5.30 0.79
CA ALA A 28 -14.05 4.25 1.73
C ALA A 28 -15.39 4.52 2.44
N ALA A 29 -15.71 5.79 2.75
CA ALA A 29 -16.98 6.17 3.37
C ALA A 29 -18.17 6.05 2.41
N GLY A 30 -17.92 5.98 1.11
CA GLY A 30 -18.93 5.80 0.07
C GLY A 30 -19.23 4.34 -0.28
N LEU A 31 -18.60 3.38 0.40
CA LEU A 31 -18.95 1.97 0.25
C LEU A 31 -20.27 1.69 0.94
N THR A 32 -21.21 1.15 0.17
CA THR A 32 -22.48 0.61 0.68
C THR A 32 -22.28 -0.75 1.34
N ASP A 33 -23.27 -1.21 2.10
CA ASP A 33 -23.26 -2.54 2.74
C ASP A 33 -23.06 -3.68 1.71
N ASN A 34 -23.49 -3.47 0.47
CA ASN A 34 -23.31 -4.41 -0.63
C ASN A 34 -21.90 -4.37 -1.27
N LYS A 35 -20.97 -3.61 -0.68
CA LYS A 35 -19.61 -3.35 -1.18
C LYS A 35 -19.60 -2.69 -2.57
N LEU A 36 -20.56 -1.80 -2.84
CA LEU A 36 -20.59 -0.97 -4.04
C LEU A 36 -20.21 0.47 -3.67
N LEU A 37 -19.43 1.12 -4.52
CA LEU A 37 -19.21 2.57 -4.45
C LEU A 37 -20.51 3.28 -4.82
N GLY A 38 -21.06 4.05 -3.88
CA GLY A 38 -22.21 4.93 -4.12
C GLY A 38 -21.87 6.06 -5.10
N ASN A 39 -22.88 6.53 -5.82
CA ASN A 39 -22.71 7.50 -6.92
C ASN A 39 -21.98 8.79 -6.48
N ASP A 40 -22.30 9.32 -5.30
CA ASP A 40 -21.70 10.53 -4.77
C ASP A 40 -20.16 10.36 -4.57
N ALA A 41 -19.72 9.26 -3.96
CA ALA A 41 -18.30 8.96 -3.82
C ALA A 41 -17.61 8.63 -5.15
N TYR A 42 -18.33 7.98 -6.08
CA TYR A 42 -17.88 7.72 -7.45
C TYR A 42 -17.56 9.03 -8.17
N GLN A 43 -18.50 9.98 -8.18
CA GLN A 43 -18.33 11.26 -8.88
C GLN A 43 -17.26 12.15 -8.24
N ARG A 44 -17.19 12.20 -6.90
CA ARG A 44 -16.09 12.90 -6.21
C ARG A 44 -14.72 12.33 -6.57
N GLY A 45 -14.60 11.00 -6.61
CA GLY A 45 -13.38 10.32 -7.00
C GLY A 45 -12.94 10.69 -8.42
N LEU A 46 -13.84 10.59 -9.39
CA LEU A 46 -13.55 10.96 -10.78
C LEU A 46 -13.19 12.44 -10.93
N THR A 47 -13.85 13.33 -10.19
CA THR A 47 -13.56 14.77 -10.22
C THR A 47 -12.14 15.07 -9.74
N ALA A 48 -11.72 14.43 -8.64
CA ALA A 48 -10.37 14.59 -8.11
C ALA A 48 -9.31 14.02 -9.08
N ILE A 49 -9.59 12.84 -9.65
CA ILE A 49 -8.69 12.17 -10.61
C ILE A 49 -8.52 13.01 -11.88
N ARG A 50 -9.60 13.62 -12.39
CA ARG A 50 -9.54 14.51 -13.56
C ARG A 50 -8.59 15.69 -13.35
N ARG A 51 -8.63 16.32 -12.17
CA ARG A 51 -7.69 17.40 -11.81
C ARG A 51 -6.24 16.92 -11.77
N PHE A 52 -6.01 15.68 -11.32
CA PHE A 52 -4.67 15.11 -11.37
C PHE A 52 -4.24 14.85 -12.82
N GLY A 53 -5.11 14.27 -13.65
CA GLY A 53 -4.86 14.03 -15.08
C GLY A 53 -4.53 15.31 -15.85
N GLU A 54 -5.22 16.42 -15.56
CA GLU A 54 -4.88 17.74 -16.10
C GLU A 54 -3.44 18.16 -15.77
N ARG A 55 -2.99 17.88 -14.54
CA ARG A 55 -1.67 18.30 -14.05
C ARG A 55 -0.51 17.49 -14.60
N ILE A 56 -0.71 16.20 -14.88
CA ILE A 56 0.30 15.28 -15.45
C ILE A 56 0.10 15.01 -16.95
N ARG A 57 -0.78 15.76 -17.61
CA ARG A 57 -0.99 15.67 -19.06
C ARG A 57 0.34 15.87 -19.79
N GLY A 58 0.63 14.99 -20.75
CA GLY A 58 1.84 15.03 -21.56
C GLY A 58 3.07 14.43 -20.89
N PHE A 59 2.94 13.85 -19.69
CA PHE A 59 3.98 12.99 -19.14
C PHE A 59 4.11 11.72 -19.98
N ASP A 60 5.34 11.24 -20.09
CA ASP A 60 5.66 9.93 -20.64
C ASP A 60 5.01 8.83 -19.77
N PRO A 61 4.20 7.92 -20.35
CA PRO A 61 3.54 6.84 -19.58
C PRO A 61 4.50 6.00 -18.75
N SER A 62 5.73 5.77 -19.22
CA SER A 62 6.76 5.01 -18.48
C SER A 62 7.21 5.71 -17.18
N LYS A 63 6.88 7.00 -17.02
CA LYS A 63 7.26 7.85 -15.86
C LYS A 63 6.08 8.16 -14.95
N VAL A 64 4.91 7.56 -15.19
CA VAL A 64 3.72 7.73 -14.38
C VAL A 64 3.27 6.39 -13.85
N ARG A 65 3.09 6.31 -12.53
CA ARG A 65 2.50 5.14 -11.89
C ARG A 65 1.39 5.57 -10.96
N ALA A 66 0.17 5.09 -11.24
CA ALA A 66 -1.00 5.30 -10.39
C ALA A 66 -1.41 3.98 -9.75
N VAL A 67 -1.52 3.97 -8.43
CA VAL A 67 -1.92 2.79 -7.65
C VAL A 67 -3.21 3.02 -6.90
N ALA A 68 -4.01 1.97 -6.78
CA ALA A 68 -5.28 1.91 -6.08
C ALA A 68 -5.23 0.86 -4.96
N THR A 69 -5.73 1.21 -3.78
CA THR A 69 -5.55 0.42 -2.56
C THR A 69 -6.87 -0.14 -2.03
N ASN A 70 -7.00 -0.31 -0.70
CA ASN A 70 -8.06 -1.03 -0.01
C ASN A 70 -9.48 -0.84 -0.58
N THR A 71 -9.94 0.40 -0.74
CA THR A 71 -11.32 0.65 -1.16
C THR A 71 -11.64 0.03 -2.53
N LEU A 72 -10.71 0.13 -3.48
CA LEU A 72 -10.87 -0.44 -4.82
C LEU A 72 -10.52 -1.94 -4.86
N ARG A 73 -9.81 -2.48 -3.86
CA ARG A 73 -9.72 -3.93 -3.65
C ARG A 73 -11.07 -4.54 -3.25
N VAL A 74 -11.89 -3.81 -2.50
CA VAL A 74 -13.12 -4.32 -1.87
C VAL A 74 -14.38 -4.04 -2.71
N ALA A 75 -14.40 -2.92 -3.44
CA ALA A 75 -15.57 -2.51 -4.21
C ALA A 75 -15.88 -3.48 -5.37
N LYS A 76 -17.09 -4.04 -5.40
CA LYS A 76 -17.56 -4.94 -6.47
C LYS A 76 -17.65 -4.25 -7.83
N ASN A 77 -17.94 -2.94 -7.83
CA ASN A 77 -17.97 -2.11 -9.04
C ASN A 77 -16.66 -1.37 -9.31
N ALA A 78 -15.54 -1.76 -8.67
CA ALA A 78 -14.21 -1.21 -8.97
C ALA A 78 -13.84 -1.29 -10.46
N PRO A 79 -14.12 -2.38 -11.22
CA PRO A 79 -13.74 -2.44 -12.63
C PRO A 79 -14.40 -1.37 -13.51
N SER A 80 -15.61 -0.89 -13.14
CA SER A 80 -16.26 0.23 -13.83
C SER A 80 -15.61 1.55 -13.43
N PHE A 81 -15.41 1.77 -12.13
CA PHE A 81 -14.76 2.98 -11.62
C PHE A 81 -13.35 3.16 -12.19
N ILE A 82 -12.55 2.09 -12.23
CA ILE A 82 -11.17 2.12 -12.71
C ILE A 82 -11.12 2.55 -14.17
N ARG A 83 -11.98 1.98 -15.03
CA ARG A 83 -12.02 2.35 -16.46
C ARG A 83 -12.30 3.85 -16.63
N ASP A 84 -13.32 4.35 -15.95
CA ASP A 84 -13.71 5.76 -16.06
C ASP A 84 -12.63 6.68 -15.42
N ALA A 85 -11.93 6.18 -14.40
CA ALA A 85 -10.82 6.88 -13.75
C ALA A 85 -9.56 6.92 -14.60
N GLU A 86 -9.23 5.85 -15.32
CA GLU A 86 -8.12 5.78 -16.27
C GLU A 86 -8.33 6.76 -17.43
N GLU A 87 -9.55 6.85 -17.95
CA GLU A 87 -9.93 7.85 -18.94
C GLU A 87 -9.77 9.28 -18.40
N ALA A 88 -10.21 9.54 -17.16
CA ALA A 88 -10.06 10.84 -16.52
C ALA A 88 -8.60 11.19 -16.18
N LEU A 89 -7.77 10.20 -15.85
CA LEU A 89 -6.37 10.38 -15.49
C LEU A 89 -5.46 10.51 -16.72
N GLY A 90 -5.80 9.79 -17.80
CA GLY A 90 -4.96 9.61 -18.98
C GLY A 90 -3.86 8.56 -18.82
N PHE A 91 -3.88 7.77 -17.73
CA PHE A 91 -2.87 6.76 -17.39
C PHE A 91 -3.53 5.54 -16.72
N PRO A 92 -2.95 4.33 -16.87
CA PRO A 92 -3.46 3.12 -16.23
C PRO A 92 -3.40 3.20 -14.70
N ILE A 93 -4.36 2.54 -14.03
CA ILE A 93 -4.45 2.49 -12.56
C ILE A 93 -4.29 1.05 -12.07
N GLU A 94 -3.20 0.79 -11.37
CA GLU A 94 -2.89 -0.53 -10.81
C GLU A 94 -3.57 -0.74 -9.45
N VAL A 95 -4.50 -1.68 -9.34
CA VAL A 95 -4.96 -2.14 -8.02
C VAL A 95 -3.90 -3.05 -7.40
N ILE A 96 -3.33 -2.64 -6.26
CA ILE A 96 -2.27 -3.39 -5.58
C ILE A 96 -2.83 -4.18 -4.39
N ALA A 97 -2.22 -5.35 -4.13
CA ALA A 97 -2.51 -6.16 -2.94
C ALA A 97 -2.10 -5.43 -1.65
N GLY A 98 -2.66 -5.84 -0.50
CA GLY A 98 -2.31 -5.24 0.79
C GLY A 98 -0.84 -5.42 1.16
N VAL A 99 -0.26 -6.59 0.87
CA VAL A 99 1.16 -6.88 1.09
C VAL A 99 2.06 -6.01 0.20
N GLU A 100 1.66 -5.78 -1.05
CA GLU A 100 2.40 -4.90 -1.96
C GLU A 100 2.31 -3.42 -1.54
N GLU A 101 1.15 -2.98 -1.05
CA GLU A 101 0.99 -1.67 -0.41
C GLU A 101 1.93 -1.51 0.78
N ALA A 102 1.98 -2.52 1.66
CA ALA A 102 2.87 -2.56 2.82
C ALA A 102 4.36 -2.48 2.40
N ARG A 103 4.76 -3.23 1.37
CA ARG A 103 6.13 -3.19 0.81
C ARG A 103 6.50 -1.78 0.34
N LEU A 104 5.63 -1.16 -0.46
CA LEU A 104 5.88 0.18 -1.00
C LEU A 104 5.92 1.23 0.11
N ILE A 105 5.03 1.15 1.11
CA ILE A 105 5.08 2.01 2.31
C ILE A 105 6.43 1.88 3.01
N TYR A 106 6.91 0.65 3.22
CA TYR A 106 8.20 0.41 3.85
C TYR A 106 9.36 1.00 3.06
N ILE A 107 9.37 0.82 1.73
CA ILE A 107 10.38 1.41 0.85
C ILE A 107 10.38 2.94 0.98
N GLY A 108 9.20 3.57 0.97
CA GLY A 108 9.07 5.00 1.17
C GLY A 108 9.68 5.44 2.50
N ALA A 109 9.28 4.79 3.61
CA ALA A 109 9.79 5.11 4.94
C ALA A 109 11.30 4.85 5.09
N ALA A 110 11.82 3.78 4.47
CA ALA A 110 13.23 3.41 4.54
C ALA A 110 14.17 4.41 3.85
N HIS A 111 13.69 5.14 2.84
CA HIS A 111 14.48 6.16 2.12
C HIS A 111 14.47 7.53 2.80
N GLU A 112 13.49 7.83 3.66
CA GLU A 112 13.43 9.11 4.39
C GLU A 112 13.91 9.01 5.83
N VAL A 113 13.76 7.85 6.48
CA VAL A 113 14.12 7.67 7.88
C VAL A 113 15.48 7.01 8.01
N SER A 114 16.42 7.70 8.69
CA SER A 114 17.77 7.24 9.00
C SER A 114 17.81 5.78 9.41
N ALA A 115 18.66 4.98 8.75
CA ALA A 115 18.80 3.56 9.05
C ALA A 115 19.21 3.34 10.51
N VAL A 116 18.59 2.33 11.15
CA VAL A 116 18.98 1.86 12.49
C VAL A 116 19.65 0.50 12.39
N GLN A 117 20.54 0.20 13.33
CA GLN A 117 21.03 -1.16 13.49
C GLN A 117 19.92 -2.05 14.04
N GLY A 118 19.52 -3.05 13.26
CA GLY A 118 18.47 -4.00 13.62
C GLY A 118 17.19 -3.78 12.82
N ASN A 119 16.12 -4.40 13.31
CA ASN A 119 14.81 -4.32 12.67
C ASN A 119 14.11 -2.98 13.01
N ARG A 120 13.32 -2.45 12.08
CA ARG A 120 12.35 -1.38 12.33
C ARG A 120 10.94 -1.88 12.09
N LEU A 121 10.01 -1.39 12.88
CA LEU A 121 8.58 -1.56 12.67
C LEU A 121 8.03 -0.30 12.00
N VAL A 122 7.33 -0.46 10.88
CA VAL A 122 6.57 0.60 10.21
C VAL A 122 5.08 0.26 10.33
N VAL A 123 4.29 1.24 10.74
CA VAL A 123 2.82 1.13 10.80
C VAL A 123 2.20 2.27 9.99
N ASP A 124 1.30 1.94 9.07
CA ASP A 124 0.52 2.92 8.30
C ASP A 124 -0.96 2.68 8.56
N ILE A 125 -1.65 3.67 9.13
CA ILE A 125 -3.10 3.62 9.33
C ILE A 125 -3.77 4.44 8.22
N GLY A 126 -4.22 3.74 7.19
CA GLY A 126 -5.01 4.27 6.09
C GLY A 126 -6.49 4.42 6.44
N GLY A 127 -7.29 4.73 5.41
CA GLY A 127 -8.73 4.91 5.56
C GLY A 127 -9.52 3.61 5.78
N GLY A 128 -9.10 2.52 5.13
CA GLY A 128 -9.80 1.23 5.16
C GLY A 128 -8.91 0.01 5.48
N SER A 129 -7.59 0.18 5.55
CA SER A 129 -6.64 -0.83 6.02
C SER A 129 -5.54 -0.18 6.86
N THR A 130 -4.80 -1.03 7.56
CA THR A 130 -3.61 -0.68 8.32
C THR A 130 -2.52 -1.68 7.99
N GLU A 131 -1.38 -1.18 7.54
CA GLU A 131 -0.23 -1.99 7.15
C GLU A 131 0.80 -2.03 8.29
N PHE A 132 1.36 -3.22 8.53
CA PHE A 132 2.39 -3.48 9.53
C PHE A 132 3.59 -4.10 8.84
N ILE A 133 4.76 -3.50 8.99
CA ILE A 133 5.98 -3.99 8.34
C ILE A 133 7.13 -4.06 9.33
N ILE A 134 7.76 -5.22 9.44
CA ILE A 134 9.11 -5.31 10.01
C ILE A 134 10.09 -5.45 8.87
N GLY A 135 11.15 -4.63 8.88
CA GLY A 135 12.25 -4.73 7.93
C GLY A 135 13.58 -4.33 8.51
N LYS A 136 14.65 -4.55 7.75
CA LYS A 136 16.02 -4.17 8.10
C LYS A 136 16.67 -3.47 6.90
N GLY A 137 17.18 -2.26 7.10
CA GLY A 137 17.64 -1.43 5.99
C GLY A 137 16.52 -1.21 4.98
N TYR A 138 16.77 -1.47 3.70
CA TYR A 138 15.77 -1.37 2.62
C TYR A 138 14.96 -2.66 2.39
N GLU A 139 15.23 -3.73 3.14
CA GLU A 139 14.61 -5.03 2.96
C GLU A 139 13.44 -5.23 3.96
N PRO A 140 12.19 -5.32 3.48
CA PRO A 140 11.06 -5.75 4.31
C PRO A 140 11.14 -7.26 4.57
N LYS A 141 10.75 -7.71 5.77
CA LYS A 141 10.84 -9.11 6.21
C LYS A 141 9.49 -9.72 6.58
N LEU A 142 8.69 -8.99 7.35
CA LEU A 142 7.32 -9.35 7.70
C LEU A 142 6.42 -8.22 7.23
N MET A 143 5.37 -8.55 6.51
CA MET A 143 4.43 -7.59 5.93
C MET A 143 3.02 -8.13 6.08
N GLU A 144 2.16 -7.34 6.70
CA GLU A 144 0.75 -7.65 6.89
C GLU A 144 -0.09 -6.42 6.58
N SER A 145 -1.29 -6.63 6.04
CA SER A 145 -2.28 -5.58 5.79
C SER A 145 -3.62 -6.03 6.36
N LEU A 146 -4.04 -5.37 7.45
CA LEU A 146 -5.27 -5.67 8.16
C LEU A 146 -6.40 -4.77 7.67
N TYR A 147 -7.63 -5.29 7.58
CA TYR A 147 -8.81 -4.55 7.10
C TYR A 147 -9.43 -3.64 8.18
N ILE A 148 -8.60 -2.87 8.86
CA ILE A 148 -8.97 -1.85 9.85
C ILE A 148 -8.40 -0.49 9.43
N GLY A 149 -9.20 0.56 9.40
CA GLY A 149 -8.72 1.89 8.98
C GLY A 149 -9.53 3.02 9.61
N CYS A 150 -8.97 4.22 9.67
CA CYS A 150 -9.54 5.31 10.47
C CYS A 150 -10.95 5.74 10.00
N VAL A 151 -11.26 5.61 8.71
CA VAL A 151 -12.58 5.95 8.16
C VAL A 151 -13.59 4.87 8.51
N SER A 152 -13.32 3.61 8.19
CA SER A 152 -14.23 2.49 8.46
C SER A 152 -14.48 2.33 9.96
N HIS A 153 -13.45 2.48 10.78
CA HIS A 153 -13.55 2.38 12.24
C HIS A 153 -14.36 3.53 12.83
N SER A 154 -14.16 4.77 12.34
CA SER A 154 -14.94 5.91 12.84
C SER A 154 -16.42 5.81 12.47
N LEU A 155 -16.74 5.39 11.25
CA LEU A 155 -18.13 5.20 10.81
C LEU A 155 -18.84 4.12 11.61
N ARG A 156 -18.13 3.04 11.97
CA ARG A 156 -18.67 1.92 12.72
C ARG A 156 -18.94 2.25 14.19
N PHE A 157 -17.98 2.89 14.86
CA PHE A 157 -18.03 3.05 16.32
C PHE A 157 -18.45 4.45 16.78
N PHE A 158 -18.33 5.47 15.92
CA PHE A 158 -18.68 6.86 16.26
C PHE A 158 -19.68 7.44 15.23
N PRO A 159 -20.83 6.77 15.01
CA PRO A 159 -21.81 7.22 14.02
C PRO A 159 -22.32 8.61 14.38
N LYS A 160 -22.44 9.49 13.37
CA LYS A 160 -22.82 10.91 13.52
C LYS A 160 -21.91 11.70 14.47
N GLY A 161 -20.71 11.18 14.74
CA GLY A 161 -19.74 11.79 15.64
C GLY A 161 -20.07 11.66 17.13
N ASN A 162 -21.02 10.80 17.50
CA ASN A 162 -21.32 10.51 18.90
C ASN A 162 -20.18 9.72 19.53
N ILE A 163 -19.76 10.13 20.72
CA ILE A 163 -18.65 9.53 21.45
C ILE A 163 -19.04 9.37 22.92
N ASP A 164 -18.76 8.17 23.44
CA ASP A 164 -18.79 7.87 24.85
C ASP A 164 -17.69 6.85 25.19
N ALA A 165 -17.49 6.60 26.49
CA ALA A 165 -16.46 5.69 26.97
C ALA A 165 -16.67 4.24 26.52
N HIS A 166 -17.92 3.79 26.36
CA HIS A 166 -18.26 2.44 25.94
C HIS A 166 -17.96 2.24 24.46
N ALA A 167 -18.45 3.13 23.59
CA ALA A 167 -18.20 3.12 22.15
C ALA A 167 -16.70 3.19 21.84
N PHE A 168 -15.95 4.03 22.56
CA PHE A 168 -14.50 4.10 22.40
C PHE A 168 -13.81 2.81 22.83
N LYS A 169 -14.25 2.20 23.93
CA LYS A 169 -13.71 0.92 24.38
C LYS A 169 -13.98 -0.21 23.39
N GLU A 170 -15.18 -0.26 22.81
CA GLU A 170 -15.51 -1.21 21.76
C GLU A 170 -14.66 -1.01 20.50
N ALA A 171 -14.41 0.25 20.11
CA ALA A 171 -13.50 0.56 19.01
C ALA A 171 -12.07 0.04 19.29
N GLU A 172 -11.53 0.26 20.49
CA GLU A 172 -10.23 -0.28 20.88
C GLU A 172 -10.22 -1.81 20.84
N LEU A 173 -11.19 -2.47 21.46
CA LEU A 173 -11.26 -3.93 21.51
C LEU A 173 -11.37 -4.54 20.11
N ALA A 174 -12.13 -3.92 19.21
CA ALA A 174 -12.23 -4.38 17.84
C ALA A 174 -10.90 -4.26 17.09
N ALA A 175 -10.18 -3.13 17.22
CA ALA A 175 -8.87 -2.98 16.61
C ALA A 175 -7.84 -3.96 17.21
N ARG A 176 -7.87 -4.17 18.53
CA ARG A 176 -6.99 -5.11 19.22
C ARG A 176 -7.16 -6.54 18.73
N ARG A 177 -8.40 -7.02 18.54
CA ARG A 177 -8.66 -8.38 18.03
C ARG A 177 -8.03 -8.63 16.67
N GLU A 178 -8.10 -7.65 15.78
CA GLU A 178 -7.52 -7.74 14.43
C GLU A 178 -5.99 -7.76 14.50
N ILE A 179 -5.39 -6.90 15.33
CA ILE A 179 -3.93 -6.82 15.51
C ILE A 179 -3.37 -8.06 16.24
N GLN A 180 -4.14 -8.65 17.15
CA GLN A 180 -3.74 -9.82 17.91
C GLN A 180 -3.40 -11.03 17.01
N VAL A 181 -3.99 -11.10 15.80
CA VAL A 181 -3.71 -12.15 14.81
C VAL A 181 -2.23 -12.16 14.41
N ILE A 182 -1.58 -11.00 14.35
CA ILE A 182 -0.19 -10.84 13.90
C ILE A 182 0.81 -10.63 15.04
N SER A 183 0.34 -10.24 16.23
CA SER A 183 1.21 -9.75 17.32
C SER A 183 2.31 -10.73 17.72
N GLY A 184 2.02 -12.03 17.79
CA GLY A 184 3.00 -13.05 18.17
C GLY A 184 4.22 -13.13 17.24
N ALA A 185 3.99 -13.10 15.92
CA ALA A 185 5.07 -13.12 14.94
C ALA A 185 5.91 -11.83 14.98
N TYR A 186 5.25 -10.68 15.16
CA TYR A 186 5.89 -9.38 15.22
C TYR A 186 6.73 -9.20 16.48
N LEU A 187 6.18 -9.52 17.65
CA LEU A 187 6.89 -9.48 18.93
C LEU A 187 8.11 -10.41 18.94
N LYS A 188 7.98 -11.61 18.35
CA LYS A 188 9.10 -12.55 18.20
C LYS A 188 10.22 -11.99 17.32
N SER A 189 9.88 -11.30 16.24
CA SER A 189 10.86 -10.68 15.36
C SER A 189 11.54 -9.47 16.01
N GLY A 190 10.79 -8.70 16.79
CA GLY A 190 11.25 -7.51 17.50
C GLY A 190 11.75 -6.39 16.59
N TRP A 191 11.99 -5.23 17.19
CA TRP A 191 12.47 -4.02 16.52
C TRP A 191 13.27 -3.13 17.48
N LYS A 192 14.01 -2.18 16.90
CA LYS A 192 14.76 -1.13 17.59
C LYS A 192 14.21 0.27 17.34
N GLN A 193 13.36 0.41 16.33
CA GLN A 193 12.72 1.67 15.95
C GLN A 193 11.28 1.40 15.53
N VAL A 194 10.38 2.32 15.84
CA VAL A 194 8.98 2.28 15.44
C VAL A 194 8.66 3.56 14.69
N ILE A 195 8.09 3.40 13.50
CA ILE A 195 7.75 4.50 12.59
C ILE A 195 6.26 4.40 12.27
N GLY A 196 5.54 5.48 12.54
CA GLY A 196 4.19 5.72 12.04
C GLY A 196 4.26 6.52 10.75
N SER A 197 3.49 6.13 9.75
CA SER A 197 3.44 6.83 8.47
C SER A 197 2.02 7.31 8.15
N SER A 198 1.91 8.07 7.06
CA SER A 198 0.65 8.59 6.52
C SER A 198 -0.11 9.59 7.41
N GLY A 199 -1.31 9.96 6.98
CA GLY A 199 -2.07 11.07 7.53
C GLY A 199 -2.51 10.89 8.99
N THR A 200 -2.78 9.65 9.44
CA THR A 200 -3.24 9.37 10.80
C THR A 200 -2.12 9.59 11.82
N ALA A 201 -0.94 8.98 11.61
CA ALA A 201 0.20 9.15 12.52
C ALA A 201 0.62 10.63 12.61
N ARG A 202 0.72 11.32 11.46
CA ARG A 202 1.00 12.76 11.42
C ARG A 202 -0.03 13.58 12.18
N ALA A 203 -1.32 13.31 11.98
CA ALA A 203 -2.39 14.00 12.71
C ALA A 203 -2.22 13.83 14.22
N LEU A 204 -2.01 12.60 14.69
CA LEU A 204 -1.93 12.32 16.11
C LEU A 204 -0.68 12.94 16.73
N ALA A 205 0.47 12.89 16.05
CA ALA A 205 1.68 13.55 16.51
C ALA A 205 1.52 15.07 16.60
N ASP A 206 0.90 15.70 15.60
CA ASP A 206 0.64 17.15 15.60
C ASP A 206 -0.32 17.52 16.74
N LEU A 207 -1.43 16.79 16.90
CA LEU A 207 -2.39 17.03 17.99
C LEU A 207 -1.76 16.83 19.36
N ILE A 208 -0.92 15.80 19.54
CA ILE A 208 -0.21 15.55 20.80
C ILE A 208 0.74 16.71 21.11
N ALA A 209 1.52 17.15 20.12
CA ALA A 209 2.49 18.22 20.29
C ALA A 209 1.81 19.57 20.55
N GLU A 210 0.84 19.96 19.73
CA GLU A 210 0.17 21.27 19.82
C GLU A 210 -0.69 21.43 21.08
N ASN A 211 -1.17 20.33 21.66
CA ASN A 211 -2.00 20.35 22.86
C ASN A 211 -1.23 19.87 24.13
N ASN A 212 0.10 19.74 24.04
CA ASN A 212 0.99 19.36 25.15
C ASN A 212 0.60 18.04 25.86
N PHE A 213 0.10 17.06 25.10
CA PHE A 213 -0.35 15.78 25.69
C PHE A 213 0.79 14.86 26.15
N ASN A 214 2.05 15.11 25.74
CA ASN A 214 3.23 14.36 26.22
C ASN A 214 3.69 14.75 27.64
N GLY A 215 3.05 15.74 28.29
CA GLY A 215 3.44 16.24 29.62
C GLY A 215 4.67 17.16 29.62
N GLN A 216 5.02 17.73 30.77
CA GLN A 216 6.15 18.69 30.91
C GLN A 216 7.55 18.06 30.79
N GLN A 217 7.69 16.73 30.68
CA GLN A 217 8.99 16.08 30.47
C GLN A 217 9.54 16.25 29.04
N SER A 218 8.76 16.81 28.11
CA SER A 218 9.20 17.04 26.73
C SER A 218 9.81 18.43 26.45
N GLU A 219 10.11 19.25 27.45
CA GLU A 219 10.86 20.52 27.25
C GLU A 219 12.27 20.29 26.65
N GLY A 220 12.80 19.06 26.71
CA GLY A 220 14.04 18.65 26.03
C GLY A 220 13.86 17.88 24.71
N LEU A 221 12.64 17.50 24.35
CA LEU A 221 12.33 16.76 23.10
C LEU A 221 11.78 17.68 22.00
N THR A 222 11.48 18.94 22.32
CA THR A 222 11.40 20.05 21.36
C THR A 222 12.78 20.49 20.86
N MET A 223 13.75 19.58 20.80
CA MET A 223 15.04 19.82 20.14
C MET A 223 14.82 19.86 18.64
N GLY A 224 14.45 21.06 18.18
CA GLY A 224 14.62 21.53 16.82
C GLY A 224 13.80 20.75 15.77
N ARG A 225 12.95 21.49 15.06
CA ARG A 225 12.64 21.19 13.66
C ARG A 225 13.94 21.27 12.82
N VAL A 226 14.91 20.40 13.06
CA VAL A 226 16.06 20.27 12.18
C VAL A 226 15.59 19.30 11.10
N ASN A 227 15.20 19.86 9.97
CA ASN A 227 14.68 19.19 8.76
C ASN A 227 13.20 18.76 8.78
N GLY A 228 12.31 19.52 9.42
CA GLY A 228 10.89 19.56 9.06
C GLY A 228 10.03 18.27 9.22
N ALA A 229 10.55 17.16 9.77
CA ALA A 229 9.88 15.86 9.68
C ALA A 229 9.56 15.13 11.00
N SER A 230 10.18 15.42 12.16
CA SER A 230 9.97 14.57 13.34
C SER A 230 8.72 14.93 14.15
N GLY A 231 7.69 14.08 14.07
CA GLY A 231 6.63 13.98 15.08
C GLY A 231 6.90 12.80 16.00
N LEU A 232 6.54 12.90 17.28
CA LEU A 232 6.65 11.81 18.25
C LEU A 232 5.28 11.50 18.85
N ILE A 233 4.85 10.25 18.74
CA ILE A 233 3.67 9.71 19.42
C ILE A 233 4.17 8.90 20.62
N THR A 234 3.61 9.16 21.80
CA THR A 234 3.89 8.37 23.00
C THR A 234 2.61 7.70 23.48
N ARG A 235 2.76 6.59 24.21
CA ARG A 235 1.63 5.90 24.85
C ARG A 235 0.82 6.85 25.74
N ASP A 236 1.51 7.65 26.54
CA ASP A 236 0.87 8.59 27.47
C ASP A 236 0.17 9.73 26.71
N GLY A 237 0.77 10.23 25.64
CA GLY A 237 0.14 11.23 24.76
C GLY A 237 -1.16 10.72 24.14
N LEU A 238 -1.20 9.47 23.68
CA LEU A 238 -2.42 8.84 23.16
C LEU A 238 -3.49 8.68 24.25
N ARG A 239 -3.10 8.25 25.45
CA ARG A 239 -4.02 8.10 26.60
C ARG A 239 -4.57 9.45 27.07
N ALA A 240 -3.74 10.48 27.13
CA ALA A 240 -4.14 11.84 27.48
C ALA A 240 -5.12 12.42 26.45
N MET A 241 -4.85 12.22 25.16
CA MET A 241 -5.76 12.62 24.08
C MET A 241 -7.09 11.88 24.13
N LYS A 242 -7.11 10.56 24.40
CA LYS A 242 -8.34 9.81 24.66
C LYS A 242 -9.11 10.38 25.84
N LYS A 243 -8.43 10.65 26.97
CA LYS A 243 -9.05 11.24 28.16
C LYS A 243 -9.67 12.61 27.86
N HIS A 244 -9.03 13.42 27.02
CA HIS A 244 -9.58 14.71 26.59
C HIS A 244 -10.80 14.54 25.69
N LEU A 245 -10.73 13.63 24.72
CA LEU A 245 -11.85 13.32 23.82
C LEU A 245 -13.10 12.88 24.57
N LEU A 246 -12.95 12.05 25.61
CA LEU A 246 -14.05 11.54 26.42
C LEU A 246 -14.71 12.57 27.36
N LYS A 247 -14.28 13.84 27.33
CA LYS A 247 -14.98 14.94 28.00
C LYS A 247 -16.18 15.44 27.19
N TYR A 248 -16.28 15.05 25.92
CA TYR A 248 -17.30 15.51 24.99
C TYR A 248 -18.19 14.35 24.57
N GLU A 249 -19.46 14.64 24.30
CA GLU A 249 -20.42 13.65 23.82
C GLU A 249 -20.48 13.60 22.28
N ASN A 250 -20.04 14.68 21.62
CA ASN A 250 -20.03 14.76 20.16
C ASN A 250 -18.76 15.42 19.61
N LEU A 251 -18.26 14.89 18.49
CA LEU A 251 -17.07 15.38 17.78
C LEU A 251 -17.14 16.83 17.31
N SER A 252 -18.34 17.36 17.10
CA SER A 252 -18.52 18.78 16.74
C SER A 252 -18.08 19.72 17.86
N GLN A 253 -18.15 19.27 19.12
CA GLN A 253 -17.82 20.04 20.31
C GLN A 253 -16.33 19.97 20.69
N VAL A 254 -15.59 19.01 20.13
CA VAL A 254 -14.20 18.78 20.53
C VAL A 254 -13.33 19.95 20.10
N GLU A 255 -12.73 20.61 21.08
CA GLU A 255 -11.74 21.66 20.86
C GLU A 255 -10.33 21.10 21.04
N LEU A 256 -9.55 21.15 19.96
CA LEU A 256 -8.15 20.76 19.89
C LEU A 256 -7.43 21.71 18.93
N GLN A 257 -6.30 22.25 19.37
CA GLN A 257 -5.42 23.03 18.50
C GLN A 257 -4.87 22.11 17.40
N GLY A 258 -4.89 22.59 16.15
CA GLY A 258 -4.38 21.83 14.98
C GLY A 258 -5.36 20.84 14.35
N LEU A 259 -6.56 20.66 14.93
CA LEU A 259 -7.56 19.76 14.37
C LEU A 259 -8.20 20.34 13.11
N LYS A 260 -7.80 19.81 11.95
CA LYS A 260 -8.37 20.18 10.65
C LYS A 260 -9.77 19.58 10.46
N ASP A 261 -10.67 20.33 9.83
CA ASP A 261 -12.06 19.91 9.59
C ASP A 261 -12.17 18.65 8.72
N ASP A 262 -11.27 18.51 7.74
CA ASP A 262 -11.22 17.33 6.87
C ASP A 262 -10.80 16.04 7.62
N ARG A 263 -10.30 16.15 8.86
CA ARG A 263 -9.91 15.03 9.74
C ARG A 263 -10.86 14.82 10.92
N ARG A 264 -11.68 15.82 11.28
CA ARG A 264 -12.56 15.82 12.48
C ARG A 264 -13.45 14.57 12.58
N SER A 265 -13.93 14.05 11.46
CA SER A 265 -14.83 12.89 11.45
C SER A 265 -14.13 11.52 11.44
N VAL A 266 -12.79 11.46 11.32
CA VAL A 266 -12.05 10.19 11.14
C VAL A 266 -10.94 9.97 12.16
N TRP A 267 -10.47 11.03 12.82
CA TRP A 267 -9.38 10.92 13.79
C TRP A 267 -9.70 10.06 15.04
N PRO A 268 -10.94 9.91 15.54
CA PRO A 268 -11.21 9.07 16.72
C PRO A 268 -11.01 7.59 16.44
N GLY A 269 -11.43 7.12 15.25
CA GLY A 269 -11.15 5.76 14.81
C GLY A 269 -9.64 5.54 14.62
N GLY A 270 -8.95 6.53 14.06
CA GLY A 270 -7.49 6.52 13.97
C GLY A 270 -6.79 6.46 15.33
N LEU A 271 -7.30 7.22 16.32
CA LEU A 271 -6.80 7.19 17.70
C LEU A 271 -7.02 5.83 18.35
N ALA A 272 -8.22 5.26 18.25
CA ALA A 272 -8.54 3.95 18.81
C ALA A 272 -7.65 2.85 18.20
N ILE A 273 -7.42 2.88 16.89
CA ILE A 273 -6.51 1.94 16.21
C ILE A 273 -5.07 2.15 16.70
N MET A 274 -4.59 3.39 16.77
CA MET A 274 -3.22 3.67 17.22
C MET A 274 -2.98 3.25 18.68
N ILE A 275 -3.96 3.44 19.57
CA ILE A 275 -3.90 2.92 20.94
C ILE A 275 -3.82 1.39 20.95
N ALA A 276 -4.65 0.71 20.14
CA ALA A 276 -4.61 -0.74 20.01
C ALA A 276 -3.25 -1.24 19.50
N VAL A 277 -2.64 -0.54 18.52
CA VAL A 277 -1.27 -0.82 18.04
C VAL A 277 -0.25 -0.73 19.17
N PHE A 278 -0.30 0.34 19.96
CA PHE A 278 0.61 0.54 21.08
C PHE A 278 0.46 -0.52 22.16
N ASP A 279 -0.78 -0.88 22.50
CA ASP A 279 -1.09 -1.86 23.54
C ASP A 279 -0.71 -3.29 23.11
N GLU A 280 -1.07 -3.72 21.89
CA GLU A 280 -0.82 -5.11 21.42
C GLU A 280 0.65 -5.38 21.10
N LEU A 281 1.39 -4.36 20.66
CA LEU A 281 2.80 -4.49 20.30
C LEU A 281 3.76 -4.01 21.39
N GLY A 282 3.24 -3.53 22.53
CA GLY A 282 4.07 -3.04 23.64
C GLY A 282 4.92 -1.82 23.27
N ILE A 283 4.41 -0.94 22.40
CA ILE A 283 5.14 0.25 21.95
C ILE A 283 5.01 1.35 23.00
N GLU A 284 6.12 2.01 23.34
CA GLU A 284 6.13 3.18 24.24
C GLU A 284 6.18 4.49 23.45
N SER A 285 6.94 4.51 22.36
CA SER A 285 7.09 5.68 21.48
C SER A 285 7.20 5.28 20.01
N MET A 286 6.75 6.19 19.14
CA MET A 286 6.74 6.04 17.70
C MET A 286 7.12 7.35 17.03
N GLU A 287 8.13 7.31 16.18
CA GLU A 287 8.51 8.42 15.30
C GLU A 287 7.53 8.51 14.13
N VAL A 288 7.32 9.70 13.58
CA VAL A 288 6.44 9.90 12.43
C VAL A 288 7.20 10.39 11.22
N THR A 289 6.85 9.86 10.05
CA THR A 289 7.35 10.29 8.75
C THR A 289 6.21 10.63 7.80
N ASP A 290 6.46 11.58 6.90
CA ASP A 290 5.55 11.91 5.80
C ASP A 290 5.76 11.00 4.57
N ALA A 291 6.87 10.26 4.52
CA ALA A 291 7.10 9.20 3.56
C ALA A 291 6.15 8.03 3.80
N ALA A 292 5.46 7.63 2.75
CA ALA A 292 4.59 6.46 2.75
C ALA A 292 4.53 5.91 1.32
N LEU A 293 3.36 5.37 0.95
CA LEU A 293 3.11 4.73 -0.33
C LEU A 293 3.59 5.54 -1.55
N ARG A 294 3.30 6.85 -1.64
CA ARG A 294 3.63 7.65 -2.84
C ARG A 294 5.14 7.74 -3.10
N VAL A 295 5.93 7.86 -2.03
CA VAL A 295 7.40 7.91 -2.13
C VAL A 295 7.93 6.53 -2.50
N GLY A 296 7.38 5.48 -1.89
CA GLY A 296 7.67 4.09 -2.24
C GLY A 296 7.40 3.77 -3.71
N VAL A 297 6.25 4.18 -4.23
CA VAL A 297 5.87 4.00 -5.65
C VAL A 297 6.86 4.69 -6.58
N LEU A 298 7.37 5.88 -6.23
CA LEU A 298 8.36 6.58 -7.07
C LEU A 298 9.73 5.90 -7.02
N TYR A 299 10.20 5.43 -5.86
CA TYR A 299 11.44 4.68 -5.77
C TYR A 299 11.34 3.33 -6.47
N ASP A 300 10.18 2.66 -6.40
CA ASP A 300 9.92 1.42 -7.11
C ASP A 300 9.89 1.64 -8.64
N LEU A 301 9.24 2.72 -9.09
CA LEU A 301 9.25 3.13 -10.50
C LEU A 301 10.67 3.41 -11.00
N LEU A 302 11.48 4.10 -10.19
CA LEU A 302 12.87 4.40 -10.49
C LEU A 302 13.73 3.11 -10.56
N GLY A 303 13.51 2.16 -9.66
CA GLY A 303 14.20 0.86 -9.61
C GLY A 303 13.91 0.00 -10.83
N ARG A 304 12.66 0.01 -11.33
CA ARG A 304 12.27 -0.68 -12.58
C ARG A 304 13.08 -0.20 -13.78
N SER A 305 13.46 1.07 -13.82
CA SER A 305 14.28 1.64 -14.91
C SER A 305 15.80 1.42 -14.73
N GLN A 306 16.27 0.93 -13.57
CA GLN A 306 17.70 0.86 -13.23
C GLN A 306 18.25 -0.57 -13.05
N HIS A 307 17.58 -1.59 -13.59
CA HIS A 307 17.92 -3.02 -13.44
C HIS A 307 17.73 -3.61 -12.02
N ASP A 308 17.09 -2.88 -11.10
CA ASP A 308 16.75 -3.32 -9.74
C ASP A 308 15.24 -3.60 -9.62
N ASP A 309 14.67 -4.31 -10.59
CA ASP A 309 13.23 -4.61 -10.61
C ASP A 309 12.88 -5.83 -9.73
N MET A 310 12.12 -5.56 -8.66
CA MET A 310 11.64 -6.55 -7.68
C MET A 310 10.90 -7.72 -8.34
N ARG A 311 10.28 -7.54 -9.51
CA ARG A 311 9.58 -8.62 -10.21
C ARG A 311 10.52 -9.76 -10.61
N PHE A 312 11.75 -9.45 -11.04
CA PHE A 312 12.75 -10.47 -11.32
C PHE A 312 13.18 -11.22 -10.06
N VAL A 313 13.38 -10.50 -8.96
CA VAL A 313 13.70 -11.11 -7.65
C VAL A 313 12.59 -12.06 -7.20
N THR A 314 11.34 -11.63 -7.31
CA THR A 314 10.16 -12.45 -7.00
C THR A 314 10.12 -13.71 -7.85
N VAL A 315 10.31 -13.60 -9.16
CA VAL A 315 10.33 -14.76 -10.08
C VAL A 315 11.47 -15.72 -9.72
N GLU A 316 12.66 -15.22 -9.44
CA GLU A 316 13.81 -16.02 -9.01
C GLU A 316 13.56 -16.77 -7.69
N GLN A 317 12.92 -16.11 -6.72
CA GLN A 317 12.52 -16.75 -5.46
C GLN A 317 11.51 -17.89 -5.69
N PHE A 318 10.57 -17.71 -6.61
CA PHE A 318 9.63 -18.78 -6.98
C PHE A 318 10.36 -19.92 -7.69
N MET A 319 11.26 -19.63 -8.62
CA MET A 319 12.08 -20.66 -9.29
C MET A 319 12.87 -21.49 -8.28
N GLN A 320 13.45 -20.84 -7.26
CA GLN A 320 14.14 -21.52 -6.17
C GLN A 320 13.18 -22.33 -5.29
N ARG A 321 12.06 -21.74 -4.85
CA ARG A 321 11.08 -22.37 -3.95
C ARG A 321 10.45 -23.63 -4.56
N TYR A 322 10.15 -23.59 -5.84
CA TYR A 322 9.49 -24.70 -6.56
C TYR A 322 10.48 -25.58 -7.34
N ALA A 323 11.79 -25.40 -7.13
CA ALA A 323 12.86 -26.19 -7.75
C ALA A 323 12.72 -26.31 -9.28
N VAL A 324 12.50 -25.17 -9.94
CA VAL A 324 12.33 -25.09 -11.40
C VAL A 324 13.61 -25.53 -12.14
N ASP A 325 13.45 -26.29 -13.23
CA ASP A 325 14.53 -26.53 -14.19
C ASP A 325 14.87 -25.22 -14.92
N ARG A 326 15.96 -24.60 -14.51
CA ARG A 326 16.43 -23.30 -15.02
C ARG A 326 16.85 -23.38 -16.49
N GLU A 327 17.38 -24.51 -16.94
CA GLU A 327 17.80 -24.69 -18.33
C GLU A 327 16.56 -24.80 -19.23
N GLN A 328 15.53 -25.52 -18.78
CA GLN A 328 14.25 -25.60 -19.48
C GLN A 328 13.54 -24.24 -19.54
N ALA A 329 13.43 -23.55 -18.41
CA ALA A 329 12.86 -22.20 -18.33
C ALA A 329 13.56 -21.23 -19.31
N LYS A 330 14.90 -21.25 -19.34
CA LYS A 330 15.70 -20.41 -20.24
C LYS A 330 15.44 -20.74 -21.71
N ARG A 331 15.43 -22.03 -22.09
CA ARG A 331 15.13 -22.46 -23.47
C ARG A 331 13.75 -21.98 -23.92
N VAL A 332 12.73 -22.16 -23.08
CA VAL A 332 11.35 -21.72 -23.39
C VAL A 332 11.29 -20.20 -23.52
N GLY A 333 11.94 -19.45 -22.63
CA GLY A 333 11.95 -17.98 -22.66
C GLY A 333 12.60 -17.42 -23.93
N ILE A 334 13.75 -17.95 -24.34
CA ILE A 334 14.44 -17.55 -25.57
C ILE A 334 13.53 -17.73 -26.78
N HIS A 335 12.96 -18.93 -26.96
CA HIS A 335 12.11 -19.20 -28.11
C HIS A 335 10.80 -18.39 -28.09
N ALA A 336 10.20 -18.18 -26.91
CA ALA A 336 9.02 -17.34 -26.78
C ALA A 336 9.30 -15.88 -27.22
N ALA A 337 10.45 -15.31 -26.81
CA ALA A 337 10.85 -13.97 -27.21
C ALA A 337 11.18 -13.89 -28.72
N GLU A 338 11.87 -14.89 -29.27
CA GLU A 338 12.15 -15.00 -30.71
C GLU A 338 10.86 -15.06 -31.52
N PHE A 339 9.86 -15.84 -31.10
CA PHE A 339 8.58 -15.89 -31.79
C PHE A 339 7.81 -14.58 -31.68
N LEU A 340 7.81 -13.93 -30.52
CA LEU A 340 7.16 -12.62 -30.35
C LEU A 340 7.77 -11.55 -31.26
N SER A 341 9.10 -11.55 -31.41
CA SER A 341 9.80 -10.59 -32.29
C SER A 341 9.46 -10.74 -33.78
N GLN A 342 8.97 -11.90 -34.20
CA GLN A 342 8.54 -12.16 -35.58
C GLN A 342 7.10 -11.69 -35.84
N LEU A 343 6.33 -11.41 -34.78
CA LEU A 343 4.97 -10.91 -34.91
C LEU A 343 4.97 -9.39 -35.14
N PRO A 344 3.99 -8.85 -35.91
CA PRO A 344 3.79 -7.41 -35.99
C PRO A 344 3.65 -6.81 -34.59
N LYS A 345 4.23 -5.63 -34.38
CA LYS A 345 4.08 -4.85 -33.14
C LYS A 345 2.90 -3.89 -33.32
N PRO A 346 1.75 -4.08 -32.64
CA PRO A 346 0.67 -3.10 -32.63
C PRO A 346 1.11 -1.77 -32.01
N ASP A 347 0.50 -0.67 -32.43
CA ASP A 347 0.85 0.67 -31.93
C ASP A 347 0.58 0.85 -30.43
N SER A 348 -0.38 0.11 -29.89
CA SER A 348 -0.72 0.11 -28.46
C SER A 348 0.18 -0.80 -27.61
N GLU A 349 1.15 -1.49 -28.22
CA GLU A 349 1.98 -2.47 -27.53
C GLU A 349 3.30 -1.87 -27.01
N ASP A 350 3.59 -2.12 -25.74
CA ASP A 350 4.96 -2.09 -25.23
C ASP A 350 5.63 -3.47 -25.38
N ARG A 351 6.51 -3.59 -26.37
CA ARG A 351 7.19 -4.84 -26.72
C ARG A 351 8.18 -5.26 -25.65
N GLU A 352 8.86 -4.32 -24.99
CA GLU A 352 9.84 -4.64 -23.95
C GLU A 352 9.15 -5.24 -22.73
N ASP A 353 8.05 -4.62 -22.29
CA ASP A 353 7.21 -5.13 -21.21
C ASP A 353 6.63 -6.53 -21.52
N ASN A 354 6.18 -6.75 -22.75
CA ASN A 354 5.66 -8.06 -23.17
C ASN A 354 6.74 -9.15 -23.23
N ILE A 355 7.96 -8.81 -23.64
CA ILE A 355 9.10 -9.74 -23.58
C ILE A 355 9.42 -10.09 -22.13
N ALA A 356 9.45 -9.11 -21.23
CA ALA A 356 9.69 -9.35 -19.81
C ALA A 356 8.61 -10.27 -19.20
N LEU A 357 7.34 -10.01 -19.53
CA LEU A 357 6.22 -10.84 -19.09
C LEU A 357 6.32 -12.27 -19.62
N LEU A 358 6.65 -12.46 -20.91
CA LEU A 358 6.89 -13.79 -21.49
C LEU A 358 8.04 -14.52 -20.79
N GLN A 359 9.13 -13.81 -20.48
CA GLN A 359 10.26 -14.39 -19.76
C GLN A 359 9.85 -14.85 -18.35
N TRP A 360 9.04 -14.07 -17.62
CA TRP A 360 8.51 -14.50 -16.33
C TRP A 360 7.56 -15.69 -16.47
N ALA A 361 6.72 -15.71 -17.50
CA ALA A 361 5.84 -16.85 -17.78
C ALA A 361 6.67 -18.12 -18.07
N ALA A 362 7.73 -18.02 -18.88
CA ALA A 362 8.65 -19.13 -19.15
C ALA A 362 9.38 -19.60 -17.88
N ASN A 363 9.82 -18.67 -17.03
CA ASN A 363 10.45 -19.01 -15.75
C ASN A 363 9.50 -19.74 -14.79
N LEU A 364 8.18 -19.51 -14.91
CA LEU A 364 7.19 -20.03 -13.98
C LEU A 364 6.26 -21.09 -14.56
N HIS A 365 6.38 -21.45 -15.85
CA HIS A 365 5.44 -22.35 -16.52
C HIS A 365 5.32 -23.73 -15.85
N GLU A 366 6.40 -24.21 -15.23
CA GLU A 366 6.52 -25.53 -14.62
C GLU A 366 6.40 -25.55 -13.10
N ILE A 367 6.18 -24.42 -12.40
CA ILE A 367 6.08 -24.42 -10.93
C ILE A 367 4.96 -25.33 -10.39
N GLY A 368 3.91 -25.54 -11.18
CA GLY A 368 2.81 -26.45 -10.89
C GLY A 368 3.19 -27.94 -10.88
N LEU A 369 4.35 -28.33 -11.41
CA LEU A 369 4.86 -29.71 -11.32
C LEU A 369 5.12 -30.14 -9.88
N SER A 370 5.37 -29.18 -8.98
CA SER A 370 5.47 -29.44 -7.54
C SER A 370 4.16 -29.94 -6.90
N ILE A 371 3.01 -29.73 -7.56
CA ILE A 371 1.69 -30.18 -7.11
C ILE A 371 1.30 -31.47 -7.84
N ALA A 372 1.27 -31.44 -9.17
CA ALA A 372 0.91 -32.60 -9.98
C ALA A 372 1.46 -32.49 -11.40
N HIS A 373 1.85 -33.62 -11.98
CA HIS A 373 2.31 -33.68 -13.36
C HIS A 373 1.15 -33.46 -14.35
N ASN A 374 0.01 -34.10 -14.11
CA ASN A 374 -1.16 -33.93 -14.97
C ASN A 374 -1.80 -32.55 -14.77
N GLY A 375 -1.90 -31.79 -15.85
CA GLY A 375 -2.52 -30.46 -15.81
C GLY A 375 -1.70 -29.42 -15.02
N TYR A 376 -0.39 -29.60 -14.89
CA TYR A 376 0.52 -28.72 -14.15
C TYR A 376 0.35 -27.23 -14.49
N HIS A 377 0.06 -26.90 -15.75
CA HIS A 377 -0.23 -25.52 -16.18
C HIS A 377 -1.38 -24.86 -15.42
N LYS A 378 -2.40 -25.64 -14.99
CA LYS A 378 -3.48 -25.14 -14.11
C LYS A 378 -2.96 -24.81 -12.71
N HIS A 379 -2.04 -25.63 -12.21
CA HIS A 379 -1.40 -25.42 -10.92
C HIS A 379 -0.41 -24.25 -10.95
N SER A 380 0.37 -24.09 -12.03
CA SER A 380 1.25 -22.93 -12.23
C SER A 380 0.44 -21.64 -12.25
N ALA A 381 -0.67 -21.61 -13.00
CA ALA A 381 -1.58 -20.47 -13.01
C ALA A 381 -2.25 -20.22 -11.66
N TYR A 382 -2.65 -21.28 -10.95
CA TYR A 382 -3.22 -21.16 -9.61
C TYR A 382 -2.23 -20.57 -8.61
N ILE A 383 -1.00 -21.07 -8.58
CA ILE A 383 0.07 -20.55 -7.70
C ILE A 383 0.34 -19.09 -8.05
N ALA A 384 0.65 -18.79 -9.32
CA ALA A 384 0.97 -17.44 -9.74
C ALA A 384 -0.19 -16.46 -9.56
N GLY A 385 -1.45 -16.89 -9.69
CA GLY A 385 -2.62 -16.04 -9.53
C GLY A 385 -3.06 -15.78 -8.09
N ASN A 386 -2.57 -16.57 -7.12
CA ASN A 386 -3.02 -16.49 -5.71
C ASN A 386 -1.88 -16.26 -4.71
N ALA A 387 -0.62 -16.34 -5.12
CA ALA A 387 0.52 -16.11 -4.23
C ALA A 387 0.81 -14.61 -4.03
N ASP A 388 1.48 -14.26 -2.94
CA ASP A 388 2.05 -12.92 -2.79
C ASP A 388 3.27 -12.77 -3.71
N MET A 389 3.17 -11.86 -4.67
CA MET A 389 4.21 -11.61 -5.68
C MET A 389 4.71 -10.15 -5.59
N PRO A 390 5.69 -9.87 -4.72
CA PRO A 390 6.26 -8.52 -4.56
C PRO A 390 6.64 -7.88 -5.90
N GLY A 391 6.25 -6.62 -6.08
CA GLY A 391 6.49 -5.87 -7.32
C GLY A 391 5.47 -6.12 -8.44
N PHE A 392 4.60 -7.14 -8.35
CA PHE A 392 3.52 -7.36 -9.32
C PHE A 392 2.24 -6.64 -8.88
N SER A 393 1.59 -5.92 -9.80
CA SER A 393 0.22 -5.46 -9.60
C SER A 393 -0.78 -6.63 -9.74
N LYS A 394 -2.04 -6.45 -9.32
CA LYS A 394 -3.07 -7.49 -9.58
C LYS A 394 -3.27 -7.75 -11.07
N ASN A 395 -3.11 -6.73 -11.92
CA ASN A 395 -3.23 -6.92 -13.36
C ASN A 395 -2.03 -7.69 -13.91
N ASP A 396 -0.80 -7.33 -13.54
CA ASP A 396 0.41 -8.06 -13.97
C ASP A 396 0.34 -9.54 -13.58
N GLN A 397 -0.08 -9.80 -12.34
CA GLN A 397 -0.26 -11.15 -11.83
C GLN A 397 -1.35 -11.92 -12.60
N ALA A 398 -2.46 -11.26 -12.94
CA ALA A 398 -3.50 -11.84 -13.78
C ALA A 398 -3.03 -12.13 -15.21
N ARG A 399 -2.25 -11.22 -15.82
CA ARG A 399 -1.62 -11.40 -17.15
C ARG A 399 -0.65 -12.58 -17.14
N LEU A 400 0.22 -12.67 -16.13
CA LEU A 400 1.12 -13.79 -15.94
C LEU A 400 0.36 -15.11 -15.76
N ALA A 401 -0.65 -15.15 -14.88
CA ALA A 401 -1.48 -16.33 -14.67
C ALA A 401 -2.25 -16.74 -15.95
N ALA A 402 -2.67 -15.77 -16.78
CA ALA A 402 -3.32 -16.03 -18.07
C ALA A 402 -2.37 -16.72 -19.07
N LEU A 403 -1.11 -16.29 -19.16
CA LEU A 403 -0.10 -16.96 -19.97
C LEU A 403 0.18 -18.39 -19.44
N LEU A 404 0.32 -18.52 -18.12
CA LEU A 404 0.57 -19.80 -17.47
C LEU A 404 -0.59 -20.79 -17.62
N ILE A 405 -1.86 -20.34 -17.58
CA ILE A 405 -2.97 -21.25 -17.84
C ILE A 405 -3.02 -21.58 -19.34
N GLY A 406 -2.73 -20.63 -20.23
CA GLY A 406 -2.89 -20.74 -21.68
C GLY A 406 -1.84 -21.58 -22.41
N HIS A 407 -0.65 -21.80 -21.83
CA HIS A 407 0.49 -22.37 -22.56
C HIS A 407 0.34 -23.85 -22.98
N ALA A 408 -0.67 -24.58 -22.49
CA ALA A 408 -0.90 -25.99 -22.85
C ALA A 408 -2.40 -26.30 -23.02
N GLY A 409 -2.81 -27.13 -23.98
CA GLY A 409 -4.21 -27.53 -24.15
C GLY A 409 -5.12 -26.45 -24.79
N LYS A 410 -6.44 -26.60 -24.66
CA LYS A 410 -7.42 -25.73 -25.36
C LYS A 410 -7.47 -24.31 -24.77
N LEU A 411 -7.45 -23.30 -25.63
CA LEU A 411 -7.47 -21.87 -25.24
C LEU A 411 -8.83 -21.37 -24.72
N GLY A 412 -9.92 -22.13 -24.86
CA GLY A 412 -11.24 -21.74 -24.35
C GLY A 412 -11.29 -21.46 -22.84
N LYS A 413 -10.30 -21.94 -22.08
CA LYS A 413 -10.12 -21.62 -20.65
C LYS A 413 -9.68 -20.19 -20.35
N LEU A 414 -9.15 -19.46 -21.34
CA LEU A 414 -8.81 -18.04 -21.20
C LEU A 414 -10.06 -17.16 -21.10
N ALA A 415 -11.18 -17.59 -21.69
CA ALA A 415 -12.45 -16.85 -21.66
C ALA A 415 -13.04 -16.69 -20.25
N ASN A 416 -12.64 -17.54 -19.30
CA ASN A 416 -13.10 -17.49 -17.91
C ASN A 416 -12.21 -16.61 -17.01
N ASN A 417 -11.14 -16.01 -17.54
CA ASN A 417 -10.22 -15.20 -16.75
C ASN A 417 -10.71 -13.73 -16.68
N SER A 418 -11.85 -13.51 -16.01
CA SER A 418 -12.55 -12.23 -15.92
C SER A 418 -11.77 -11.10 -15.24
N SER A 419 -10.62 -11.40 -14.63
CA SER A 419 -9.70 -10.46 -13.98
C SER A 419 -8.69 -9.82 -14.93
N PHE A 420 -8.65 -10.23 -16.20
CA PHE A 420 -7.74 -9.72 -17.22
C PHE A 420 -8.35 -8.52 -17.97
N ARG A 421 -7.57 -7.43 -18.09
CA ARG A 421 -7.77 -6.38 -19.11
C ARG A 421 -6.41 -6.09 -19.75
N ASP A 422 -6.39 -6.12 -21.07
CA ASP A 422 -5.24 -5.77 -21.90
C ASP A 422 -5.08 -4.25 -21.99
#